data_AF-A0A7C8YUN0-F1
#
_entry.id   AF-A0A7C8YUN0-F1
#
_cell.length_a   1.000
_cell.length_b   1.000
_cell.length_c   1.000
_cell.angle_alpha   90.00
_cell.angle_beta   90.00
_cell.angle_gamma   90.00
#
_symmetry.space_group_name_H-M   'P 1'
#
loop_
_entity.id
_entity.type
_entity.pdbx_description
1 polymer ?
#
loop_
_entity_poly.entity_id
_entity_poly.type
_entity_poly.pdbx_seq_one_letter_code
_entity_poly.pdbx_strand_id
1 'polypeptide(L)'
;MEDYLIKSYYKTASLIAASTKGAAIFSEVERNVCEQMYEFGKNLGLSFQIVDDILDFTQSAEQLGKPAGADLAKGNLTAPVIYALETEPKLREIIESEFSETGSLDEAIQLVKSCGGIDRARELAQEKADIAIQNLQYLPDSPFRGSLERMVLYNLERID
;
A
#
# COMPACT_ATOMS: atom_id res chain seq x y z
N MET A 1 -6.02 -7.31 -8.97
CA MET A 1 -5.37 -6.05 -8.57
C MET A 1 -6.34 -4.87 -8.50
N GLU A 2 -7.20 -4.67 -9.51
CA GLU A 2 -8.18 -3.57 -9.51
C GLU A 2 -9.06 -3.55 -8.25
N ASP A 3 -9.71 -4.67 -7.91
CA ASP A 3 -10.55 -4.78 -6.71
C ASP A 3 -9.80 -4.47 -5.41
N TYR A 4 -8.53 -4.87 -5.34
CA TYR A 4 -7.68 -4.55 -4.21
C TYR A 4 -7.46 -3.03 -4.10
N LEU A 5 -7.13 -2.35 -5.20
CA LEU A 5 -6.94 -0.90 -5.21
C LEU A 5 -8.24 -0.15 -4.86
N ILE A 6 -9.39 -0.63 -5.33
CA ILE A 6 -10.70 -0.07 -4.99
C ILE A 6 -10.97 -0.20 -3.49
N LYS A 7 -10.80 -1.40 -2.93
CA LYS A 7 -10.96 -1.66 -1.49
C LYS A 7 -10.00 -0.78 -0.67
N SER A 8 -8.72 -0.75 -1.03
CA SER A 8 -7.69 0.02 -0.33
C SER A 8 -7.95 1.53 -0.43
N TYR A 9 -8.48 1.99 -1.57
CA TYR A 9 -8.93 3.37 -1.71
C TYR A 9 -10.05 3.68 -0.72
N TYR A 10 -11.15 2.93 -0.73
CA TYR A 10 -12.29 3.24 0.13
C TYR A 10 -11.97 3.07 1.63
N LYS A 11 -11.24 2.01 1.99
CA LYS A 11 -10.90 1.68 3.38
C LYS A 11 -9.88 2.66 3.99
N THR A 12 -8.91 3.12 3.20
CA THR A 12 -7.72 3.80 3.73
C THR A 12 -7.49 5.16 3.06
N ALA A 13 -7.35 5.19 1.74
CA ALA A 13 -6.91 6.40 1.05
C ALA A 13 -7.99 7.50 0.93
N SER A 14 -9.27 7.14 0.95
CA SER A 14 -10.40 8.04 0.74
C SER A 14 -10.47 9.16 1.80
N LEU A 15 -10.19 8.82 3.06
CA LEU A 15 -10.15 9.79 4.15
C LEU A 15 -9.01 10.80 3.94
N ILE A 16 -7.82 10.31 3.61
CA ILE A 16 -6.63 11.16 3.38
C ILE A 16 -6.89 12.09 2.19
N ALA A 17 -7.41 11.55 1.08
CA ALA A 17 -7.78 12.31 -0.12
C ALA A 17 -8.82 13.40 0.18
N ALA A 18 -9.84 13.08 0.97
CA ALA A 18 -10.85 14.05 1.37
C ALA A 18 -10.27 15.13 2.29
N SER A 19 -9.39 14.77 3.22
CA SER A 19 -8.73 15.73 4.12
C SER A 19 -7.83 16.71 3.38
N THR A 20 -6.98 16.23 2.47
CA THR A 20 -6.08 17.09 1.69
C THR A 20 -6.86 18.01 0.74
N LYS A 21 -7.91 17.50 0.09
CA LYS A 21 -8.83 18.31 -0.71
C LYS A 21 -9.55 19.36 0.14
N GLY A 22 -10.04 18.98 1.31
CA GLY A 22 -10.72 19.87 2.25
C GLY A 22 -9.81 21.02 2.69
N ALA A 23 -8.57 20.72 3.06
CA ALA A 23 -7.57 21.74 3.41
C ALA A 23 -7.32 22.72 2.25
N ALA A 24 -7.22 22.23 1.01
CA ALA A 24 -7.10 23.08 -0.17
C ALA A 24 -8.33 23.98 -0.37
N ILE A 25 -9.55 23.43 -0.25
CA ILE A 25 -10.80 24.19 -0.36
C ILE A 25 -10.85 25.33 0.67
N PHE A 26 -10.51 25.06 1.93
CA PHE A 26 -10.49 26.10 2.98
C PHE A 26 -9.36 27.13 2.81
N SER A 27 -8.36 26.83 1.98
CA SER A 27 -7.28 27.76 1.65
C SER A 27 -7.59 28.64 0.43
N GLU A 28 -8.81 28.52 -0.14
CA GLU A 28 -9.29 29.32 -1.28
C GLU A 28 -8.38 29.27 -2.52
N VAL A 29 -7.66 28.16 -2.71
CA VAL A 29 -6.83 27.95 -3.91
C VAL A 29 -7.68 27.59 -5.12
N GLU A 30 -7.08 27.64 -6.31
CA GLU A 30 -7.75 27.27 -7.56
C GLU A 30 -8.28 25.83 -7.51
N ARG A 31 -9.41 25.59 -8.18
CA ARG A 31 -10.03 24.27 -8.25
C ARG A 31 -9.08 23.18 -8.71
N ASN A 32 -8.19 23.48 -9.65
CA ASN A 32 -7.18 22.53 -10.11
C ASN A 32 -6.26 22.08 -8.96
N VAL A 33 -5.79 23.00 -8.11
CA VAL A 33 -4.97 22.67 -6.94
C VAL A 33 -5.76 21.80 -5.96
N CYS A 34 -7.04 22.08 -5.74
CA CYS A 34 -7.89 21.22 -4.89
C CYS A 34 -7.98 19.77 -5.40
N GLU A 35 -8.15 19.57 -6.71
CA GLU A 35 -8.19 18.21 -7.30
C GLU A 35 -6.81 17.54 -7.24
N GLN A 36 -5.72 18.28 -7.41
CA GLN A 36 -4.37 17.74 -7.26
C GLN A 36 -4.07 17.34 -5.81
N MET A 37 -4.57 18.09 -4.83
CA MET A 37 -4.44 17.71 -3.42
C MET A 37 -5.26 16.48 -3.06
N TYR A 38 -6.42 16.29 -3.69
CA TYR A 38 -7.17 15.05 -3.58
C TYR A 38 -6.36 13.86 -4.11
N GLU A 39 -5.81 13.97 -5.33
CA GLU A 39 -4.99 12.92 -5.92
C GLU A 39 -3.70 12.67 -5.12
N PHE A 40 -3.08 13.71 -4.56
CA PHE A 40 -1.97 13.57 -3.61
C PHE A 40 -2.35 12.67 -2.43
N GLY A 41 -3.43 13.01 -1.72
CA GLY A 41 -3.87 12.26 -0.55
C GLY A 41 -4.28 10.82 -0.87
N LYS A 42 -4.93 10.62 -2.02
CA LYS A 42 -5.29 9.29 -2.55
C LYS A 42 -4.07 8.44 -2.83
N ASN A 43 -3.07 8.97 -3.54
CA ASN A 43 -1.89 8.21 -3.92
C ASN A 43 -0.96 7.94 -2.72
N LEU A 44 -0.82 8.91 -1.80
CA LEU A 44 -0.16 8.69 -0.52
C LEU A 44 -0.85 7.58 0.28
N GLY A 45 -2.18 7.63 0.41
CA GLY A 45 -2.93 6.62 1.16
C GLY A 45 -2.86 5.22 0.55
N LEU A 46 -2.83 5.10 -0.78
CA LEU A 46 -2.62 3.84 -1.46
C LEU A 46 -1.19 3.32 -1.24
N SER A 47 -0.17 4.16 -1.40
CA SER A 47 1.22 3.80 -1.12
C SER A 47 1.39 3.31 0.33
N PHE A 48 0.78 4.02 1.29
CA PHE A 48 0.77 3.65 2.71
C PHE A 48 0.15 2.27 2.95
N GLN A 49 -1.01 1.98 2.36
CA GLN A 49 -1.66 0.68 2.51
C GLN A 49 -0.81 -0.45 1.93
N ILE A 50 -0.19 -0.24 0.76
CA ILE A 50 0.65 -1.26 0.13
C ILE A 50 1.92 -1.52 0.96
N VAL A 51 2.52 -0.47 1.52
CA VAL A 51 3.64 -0.60 2.47
C VAL A 51 3.22 -1.42 3.68
N ASP A 52 2.09 -1.12 4.31
CA ASP A 52 1.59 -1.89 5.46
C ASP A 52 1.35 -3.36 5.11
N ASP A 53 0.84 -3.65 3.90
CA ASP A 53 0.65 -5.01 3.42
C ASP A 53 1.99 -5.74 3.20
N ILE A 54 3.05 -5.06 2.76
CA ILE A 54 4.41 -5.62 2.63
C ILE A 54 5.01 -5.92 4.01
N LEU A 55 4.82 -5.01 4.96
CA LEU A 55 5.31 -5.18 6.32
C LEU A 55 4.70 -6.40 7.00
N ASP A 56 3.44 -6.75 6.70
CA ASP A 56 2.79 -7.97 7.19
C ASP A 56 3.60 -9.25 6.85
N PHE A 57 4.39 -9.27 5.77
CA PHE A 57 5.23 -10.41 5.41
C PHE A 57 6.69 -10.28 5.85
N THR A 58 7.21 -9.05 5.93
CA THR A 58 8.67 -8.80 6.01
C THR A 58 9.17 -8.48 7.41
N GLN A 59 8.37 -7.83 8.26
CA GLN A 59 8.80 -7.50 9.61
C GLN A 59 8.79 -8.69 10.57
N SER A 60 9.60 -8.60 11.62
CA SER A 60 9.61 -9.62 12.67
C SER A 60 8.34 -9.55 13.51
N ALA A 61 7.97 -10.68 14.13
CA ALA A 61 6.79 -10.75 14.98
C ALA A 61 6.85 -9.78 16.18
N GLU A 62 8.06 -9.50 16.68
CA GLU A 62 8.33 -8.56 17.76
C GLU A 62 8.08 -7.10 17.35
N GLN A 63 8.35 -6.74 16.09
CA GLN A 63 8.16 -5.39 15.57
C GLN A 63 6.71 -5.11 15.17
N LEU A 64 6.02 -6.12 14.62
CA LEU A 64 4.61 -6.02 14.20
C LEU A 64 3.61 -6.19 15.35
N GLY A 65 4.01 -6.87 16.44
CA GLY A 65 3.09 -7.30 17.50
C GLY A 65 2.08 -8.36 17.05
N LYS A 66 2.26 -8.94 15.86
CA LYS A 66 1.45 -10.01 15.26
C LYS A 66 2.34 -10.96 14.43
N PRO A 67 1.93 -12.23 14.24
CA PRO A 67 2.64 -13.15 13.34
C PRO A 67 2.69 -12.62 11.90
N ALA A 68 3.74 -12.95 11.16
CA ALA A 68 3.82 -12.63 9.75
C ALA A 68 2.70 -13.33 8.96
N GLY A 69 2.19 -12.68 7.92
CA GLY A 69 1.09 -13.20 7.09
C GLY A 69 -0.26 -13.24 7.82
N ALA A 70 -0.46 -12.41 8.85
CA ALA A 70 -1.71 -12.37 9.60
C ALA A 70 -2.91 -11.97 8.73
N ASP A 71 -2.70 -11.17 7.68
CA ASP A 71 -3.77 -10.85 6.74
C ASP A 71 -4.11 -12.07 5.87
N LEU A 72 -3.10 -12.79 5.38
CA LEU A 72 -3.29 -14.03 4.63
C LEU A 72 -4.02 -15.10 5.47
N ALA A 73 -3.64 -15.25 6.74
CA ALA A 73 -4.28 -16.17 7.69
C ALA A 73 -5.77 -15.88 7.92
N LYS A 74 -6.20 -14.63 7.72
CA LYS A 74 -7.62 -14.21 7.80
C LYS A 74 -8.35 -14.28 6.46
N GLY A 75 -7.70 -14.78 5.41
CA GLY A 75 -8.23 -14.82 4.04
C GLY A 75 -8.20 -13.46 3.34
N ASN A 76 -7.48 -12.46 3.87
CA ASN A 76 -7.32 -11.17 3.19
C ASN A 76 -6.18 -11.27 2.18
N LEU A 77 -6.53 -11.34 0.90
CA LEU A 77 -5.56 -11.28 -0.20
C LEU A 77 -5.09 -9.83 -0.40
N THR A 78 -3.86 -9.54 -0.01
CA THR A 78 -3.19 -8.24 -0.16
C THR A 78 -2.28 -8.20 -1.39
N ALA A 79 -1.72 -7.04 -1.72
CA ALA A 79 -0.92 -6.87 -2.95
C ALA A 79 0.20 -7.91 -3.12
N PRO A 80 1.03 -8.25 -2.11
CA PRO A 80 2.07 -9.28 -2.27
C PRO A 80 1.50 -10.64 -2.70
N VAL A 81 0.36 -11.05 -2.13
CA VAL A 81 -0.31 -12.32 -2.43
C VAL A 81 -0.93 -12.30 -3.82
N ILE A 82 -1.58 -11.19 -4.20
CA ILE A 82 -2.21 -11.05 -5.51
C ILE A 82 -1.16 -11.16 -6.62
N TYR A 83 0.00 -10.50 -6.45
CA TYR A 83 1.10 -10.64 -7.42
C TYR A 83 1.70 -12.04 -7.40
N ALA A 84 1.88 -12.65 -6.23
CA ALA A 84 2.38 -14.02 -6.13
C ALA A 84 1.50 -15.03 -6.89
N LEU A 85 0.17 -14.86 -6.83
CA LEU A 85 -0.81 -15.70 -7.53
C LEU A 85 -0.74 -15.61 -9.07
N GLU A 86 -0.07 -14.58 -9.62
CA GLU A 86 0.16 -14.48 -11.07
C GLU A 86 1.22 -15.47 -11.56
N THR A 87 2.14 -15.89 -10.67
CA THR A 87 3.32 -16.70 -11.04
C THR A 87 3.43 -18.02 -10.28
N GLU A 88 2.72 -18.21 -9.17
CA GLU A 88 2.82 -19.38 -8.30
C GLU A 88 1.49 -20.15 -8.20
N PRO A 89 1.27 -21.18 -9.04
CA PRO A 89 0.04 -21.99 -9.02
C PRO A 89 -0.18 -22.73 -7.70
N LYS A 90 0.88 -23.17 -7.00
CA LYS A 90 0.73 -23.91 -5.74
C LYS A 90 0.11 -23.05 -4.64
N LEU A 91 0.41 -21.75 -4.64
CA LEU A 91 -0.18 -20.80 -3.70
C LEU A 91 -1.70 -20.75 -3.85
N ARG A 92 -2.22 -20.85 -5.07
CA ARG A 92 -3.67 -20.90 -5.33
C ARG A 92 -4.30 -22.13 -4.70
N GLU A 93 -3.70 -23.30 -4.88
CA GLU A 93 -4.19 -24.56 -4.31
C GLU A 93 -4.26 -24.49 -2.77
N ILE A 94 -3.22 -23.93 -2.14
CA ILE A 94 -3.18 -23.74 -0.68
C ILE A 94 -4.32 -22.82 -0.21
N ILE A 95 -4.51 -21.67 -0.87
CA ILE A 95 -5.55 -20.69 -0.50
C ILE A 95 -6.96 -21.27 -0.71
N GLU A 96 -7.20 -21.96 -1.83
CA GLU A 96 -8.50 -22.59 -2.15
C GLU A 96 -8.83 -23.74 -1.19
N SER A 97 -7.82 -24.40 -0.63
CA SER A 97 -7.97 -25.40 0.42
C SER A 97 -8.19 -24.82 1.82
N GLU A 98 -8.31 -23.49 1.95
CA GLU A 98 -8.44 -22.74 3.21
C GLU A 98 -7.37 -23.09 4.25
N PHE A 99 -6.13 -23.35 3.80
CA PHE A 99 -5.03 -23.76 4.68
C PHE A 99 -5.34 -25.02 5.52
N SER A 100 -6.12 -25.95 4.97
CA SER A 100 -6.60 -27.16 5.68
C SER A 100 -5.49 -28.11 6.14
N GLU A 101 -4.34 -28.11 5.44
CA GLU A 101 -3.18 -28.92 5.82
C GLU A 101 -2.31 -28.23 6.87
N THR A 102 -1.75 -29.01 7.81
CA THR A 102 -0.85 -28.48 8.84
C THR A 102 0.42 -27.92 8.19
N GLY A 103 0.72 -26.64 8.46
CA GLY A 103 1.88 -25.93 7.91
C GLY A 103 1.66 -25.28 6.53
N SER A 104 0.48 -25.43 5.94
CA SER A 104 0.15 -24.84 4.63
C SER A 104 0.19 -23.30 4.64
N LEU A 105 -0.17 -22.65 5.75
CA LEU A 105 -0.02 -21.19 5.90
C LEU A 105 1.45 -20.76 5.85
N ASP A 106 2.33 -21.46 6.58
CA ASP A 106 3.76 -21.16 6.57
C ASP A 106 4.34 -21.35 5.17
N GLU A 107 3.93 -22.42 4.48
CA GLU A 107 4.29 -22.65 3.08
C GLU A 107 3.81 -21.52 2.16
N ALA A 108 2.55 -21.08 2.27
CA ALA A 108 2.02 -19.97 1.49
C ALA A 108 2.81 -18.67 1.72
N ILE A 109 3.18 -18.38 2.97
CA ILE A 109 4.03 -17.22 3.32
C ILE A 109 5.39 -17.33 2.65
N GLN A 110 6.02 -18.52 2.63
CA GLN A 110 7.30 -18.72 1.95
C GLN A 110 7.18 -18.59 0.43
N LEU A 111 6.10 -19.09 -0.16
CA LEU A 111 5.82 -18.95 -1.59
C LEU A 111 5.74 -17.46 -1.98
N VAL A 112 4.94 -16.67 -1.26
CA VAL A 112 4.82 -15.22 -1.50
C VAL A 112 6.17 -14.50 -1.39
N LYS A 113 7.02 -14.89 -0.44
CA LYS A 113 8.37 -14.33 -0.27
C LYS A 113 9.33 -14.71 -1.40
N SER A 114 9.20 -15.91 -1.96
CA SER A 114 10.16 -16.47 -2.91
C SER A 114 9.82 -16.18 -4.38
N CYS A 115 8.55 -15.94 -4.71
CA CYS A 115 8.09 -15.79 -6.09
C CYS A 115 8.06 -14.33 -6.61
N GLY A 116 8.63 -13.38 -5.86
CA GLY A 116 8.71 -11.96 -6.27
C GLY A 116 7.43 -11.13 -6.04
N GLY A 117 6.41 -11.68 -5.38
CA GLY A 117 5.17 -10.96 -5.09
C GLY A 117 5.39 -9.70 -4.23
N ILE A 118 6.33 -9.78 -3.28
CA ILE A 118 6.73 -8.64 -2.45
C ILE A 118 7.39 -7.54 -3.29
N ASP A 119 8.31 -7.89 -4.19
CA ASP A 119 9.03 -6.89 -5.00
C ASP A 119 8.08 -6.15 -5.95
N ARG A 120 7.13 -6.87 -6.56
CA ARG A 120 6.06 -6.26 -7.37
C ARG A 120 5.16 -5.34 -6.55
N ALA A 121 4.87 -5.69 -5.30
CA ALA A 121 4.15 -4.80 -4.40
C ALA A 121 4.98 -3.55 -4.04
N ARG A 122 6.31 -3.68 -3.86
CA ARG A 122 7.20 -2.53 -3.66
C ARG A 122 7.17 -1.57 -4.85
N GLU A 123 7.25 -2.10 -6.07
CA GLU A 123 7.14 -1.31 -7.30
C GLU A 123 5.82 -0.53 -7.37
N LEU A 124 4.71 -1.18 -7.00
CA LEU A 124 3.40 -0.52 -6.95
C LEU A 124 3.35 0.58 -5.87
N ALA A 125 3.92 0.33 -4.68
CA ALA A 125 4.00 1.32 -3.62
C ALA A 125 4.82 2.56 -4.04
N GLN A 126 5.94 2.33 -4.73
CA GLN A 126 6.79 3.37 -5.32
C GLN A 126 6.03 4.15 -6.39
N GLU A 127 5.33 3.49 -7.31
CA GLU A 127 4.54 4.15 -8.34
C GLU A 127 3.52 5.13 -7.73
N LYS A 128 2.80 4.70 -6.68
CA LYS A 128 1.84 5.58 -5.99
C LYS A 128 2.53 6.71 -5.24
N ALA A 129 3.68 6.47 -4.62
CA ALA A 129 4.46 7.52 -3.97
C ALA A 129 4.96 8.57 -4.98
N ASP A 130 5.47 8.14 -6.13
CA ASP A 130 5.95 9.04 -7.19
C ASP A 130 4.82 9.93 -7.72
N ILE A 131 3.64 9.34 -7.98
CA ILE A 131 2.46 10.10 -8.38
C ILE A 131 2.06 11.09 -7.27
N ALA A 132 2.11 10.70 -5.99
CA ALA A 132 1.84 11.61 -4.88
C ALA A 132 2.80 12.82 -4.87
N ILE A 133 4.10 12.60 -5.06
CA ILE A 133 5.11 13.67 -5.14
C ILE A 133 4.87 14.57 -6.37
N GLN A 134 4.47 14.00 -7.51
CA GLN A 134 4.12 14.78 -8.69
C GLN A 134 2.92 15.70 -8.44
N ASN A 135 1.88 15.22 -7.74
CA ASN A 135 0.71 16.03 -7.38
C ASN A 135 1.10 17.24 -6.50
N LEU A 136 2.11 17.10 -5.65
CA LEU A 136 2.61 18.20 -4.82
C LEU A 136 3.26 19.34 -5.62
N GLN A 137 3.66 19.12 -6.87
CA GLN A 137 4.26 20.16 -7.72
C GLN A 137 3.29 21.28 -8.10
N TYR A 138 1.98 21.09 -7.88
CA TYR A 138 0.97 22.14 -8.00
C TYR A 138 0.93 23.11 -6.81
N LEU A 139 1.64 22.79 -5.72
CA LEU A 139 1.86 23.72 -4.62
C LEU A 139 3.13 24.55 -4.86
N PRO A 140 3.17 25.81 -4.40
CA PRO A 140 4.38 26.61 -4.40
C PRO A 140 5.53 25.93 -3.66
N ASP A 141 6.76 26.16 -4.13
CA ASP A 141 7.93 25.69 -3.42
C ASP A 141 8.02 26.31 -2.02
N SER A 142 8.12 25.45 -1.02
CA SER A 142 8.09 25.85 0.38
C SER A 142 8.58 24.73 1.30
N PRO A 143 9.02 25.06 2.53
CA PRO A 143 9.34 24.06 3.54
C PRO A 143 8.17 23.11 3.88
N PHE A 144 6.93 23.56 3.69
CA PHE A 144 5.72 22.76 3.91
C PHE A 144 5.54 21.71 2.82
N ARG A 145 5.70 22.09 1.54
CA ARG A 145 5.71 21.13 0.43
C ARG A 145 6.80 20.08 0.61
N GLY A 146 8.02 20.51 0.93
CA GLY A 146 9.13 19.58 1.18
C GLY A 146 8.91 18.67 2.40
N SER A 147 8.08 19.08 3.38
CA SER A 147 7.70 18.21 4.51
C SER A 147 6.72 17.12 4.08
N LEU A 148 5.77 17.43 3.19
CA LEU A 148 4.86 16.43 2.61
C LEU A 148 5.62 15.44 1.72
N GLU A 149 6.58 15.90 0.92
CA GLU A 149 7.45 15.03 0.13
C GLU A 149 8.25 14.07 1.02
N ARG A 150 8.88 14.58 2.10
CA ARG A 150 9.57 13.73 3.08
C ARG A 150 8.66 12.70 3.74
N MET A 151 7.40 13.04 4.00
CA MET A 151 6.43 12.09 4.55
C MET A 151 6.14 10.94 3.57
N VAL A 152 6.04 11.24 2.26
CA VAL A 152 5.88 10.21 1.23
C VAL A 152 7.11 9.31 1.16
N LEU A 153 8.31 9.89 1.15
CA LEU A 153 9.57 9.13 1.10
C LEU A 153 9.76 8.26 2.35
N TYR A 154 9.50 8.82 3.53
CA TYR A 154 9.57 8.07 4.79
C TYR A 154 8.62 6.87 4.80
N ASN A 155 7.46 6.95 4.13
CA ASN A 155 6.59 5.79 4.02
C ASN A 155 7.26 4.62 3.28
N LEU A 156 8.04 4.90 2.24
CA LEU A 156 8.78 3.88 1.48
C LEU A 156 9.99 3.36 2.26
N GLU A 157 10.72 4.22 2.98
CA GLU A 157 11.88 3.83 3.80
C GLU A 157 11.55 2.75 4.86
N ARG A 158 10.27 2.56 5.18
CA ARG A 158 9.81 1.51 6.11
C ARG A 158 10.02 0.09 5.59
N ILE A 159 10.14 -0.10 4.27
CA ILE A 159 10.23 -1.41 3.59
C ILE A 159 11.58 -1.64 2.88
N ASP A 160 12.53 -0.72 3.10
CA ASP A 160 13.93 -0.79 2.66
C ASP A 160 14.79 -1.71 3.54
#